data_AF-H5TGV6-F1
#
_entry.id   AF-H5TGV6-F1
#
_cell.length_a   1.000
_cell.length_b   1.000
_cell.length_c   1.000
_cell.angle_alpha   90.00
_cell.angle_beta   90.00
_cell.angle_gamma   90.00
#
_symmetry.space_group_name_H-M   'P 1'
#
loop_
_entity.id
_entity.type
_entity.pdbx_description
1 polymer ?
#
loop_
_entity_poly.entity_id
_entity_poly.type
_entity_poly.pdbx_seq_one_letter_code
_entity_poly.pdbx_strand_id
1 'polypeptide(L)'
;MSTFGTLVIADVADEAAAQRLSDQFREVLGRRFVALQEAISPSIRNPLDDTEADVEVGDTSVRVTLLVDGAVAAHAAGEVFDGVGAGRAVMCEDGDEWGVTVSAWQLTADEARCVYRAYIPAEDGSVDTDAVARTITGIEPATEVARLFDVDPDPLVALDADPSPIRDEIGFYASPFLPWLHALDLGWPEP
;
A
#
# COMPACT_ATOMS: atom_id res chain seq x y z
N MET A 1 12.50 16.13 0.14
CA MET A 1 11.36 15.36 -0.39
C MET A 1 10.50 15.01 0.80
N SER A 2 9.18 15.08 0.63
CA SER A 2 8.26 14.56 1.64
C SER A 2 8.45 13.06 1.71
N THR A 3 8.52 12.48 2.91
CA THR A 3 8.63 11.03 3.12
C THR A 3 7.27 10.35 3.04
N PHE A 4 6.21 11.07 3.38
CA PHE A 4 4.84 10.52 3.41
C PHE A 4 4.21 10.39 2.02
N GLY A 5 3.46 9.30 1.82
CA GLY A 5 2.87 8.95 0.52
C GLY A 5 2.18 7.60 0.52
N THR A 6 1.64 7.22 -0.64
CA THR A 6 1.03 5.92 -0.88
C THR A 6 1.61 5.28 -2.13
N LEU A 7 1.99 4.02 -2.02
CA LEU A 7 2.31 3.15 -3.16
C LEU A 7 1.27 2.04 -3.24
N VAL A 8 0.76 1.77 -4.43
CA VAL A 8 -0.02 0.58 -4.75
C VAL A 8 0.71 -0.20 -5.84
N ILE A 9 0.86 -1.50 -5.64
CA ILE A 9 1.30 -2.46 -6.67
C ILE A 9 0.24 -3.55 -6.73
N ALA A 10 -0.38 -3.76 -7.89
CA ALA A 10 -1.44 -4.75 -8.07
C ALA A 10 -1.27 -5.56 -9.35
N ASP A 11 -1.43 -6.88 -9.24
CA ASP A 11 -1.60 -7.76 -10.39
C ASP A 11 -3.09 -8.04 -10.57
N VAL A 12 -3.69 -7.51 -11.63
CA VAL A 12 -5.12 -7.62 -11.94
C VAL A 12 -5.35 -8.39 -13.25
N ALA A 13 -6.58 -8.88 -13.44
CA ALA A 13 -6.90 -9.78 -14.55
C ALA A 13 -6.70 -9.18 -15.96
N ASP A 14 -6.98 -7.88 -16.14
CA ASP A 14 -6.96 -7.23 -17.46
C ASP A 14 -6.80 -5.70 -17.36
N GLU A 15 -6.60 -5.05 -18.51
CA GLU A 15 -6.45 -3.59 -18.61
C GLU A 15 -7.70 -2.83 -18.11
N ALA A 16 -8.90 -3.43 -18.21
CA ALA A 16 -10.11 -2.79 -17.70
C ALA A 16 -10.14 -2.79 -16.17
N ALA A 17 -9.65 -3.85 -15.52
CA ALA A 17 -9.44 -3.90 -14.07
C ALA A 17 -8.35 -2.91 -13.65
N ALA A 18 -7.28 -2.78 -14.44
CA ALA A 18 -6.21 -1.81 -14.19
C ALA A 18 -6.73 -0.37 -14.22
N GLN A 19 -7.56 -0.04 -15.21
CA GLN A 19 -8.21 1.26 -15.31
C GLN A 19 -9.15 1.51 -14.13
N ARG A 20 -9.99 0.54 -13.76
CA ARG A 20 -10.89 0.64 -12.60
C ARG A 20 -10.12 0.92 -11.31
N LEU A 21 -9.04 0.17 -11.06
CA LEU A 21 -8.18 0.39 -9.90
C LEU A 21 -7.60 1.80 -9.88
N SER A 22 -7.08 2.27 -11.01
CA SER A 22 -6.49 3.61 -11.13
C SER A 22 -7.52 4.71 -10.89
N ASP A 23 -8.74 4.56 -11.40
CA ASP A 23 -9.83 5.52 -11.21
C ASP A 23 -10.31 5.53 -9.75
N GLN A 24 -10.51 4.36 -9.15
CA GLN A 24 -10.89 4.22 -7.74
C GLN A 24 -9.83 4.80 -6.80
N PHE A 25 -8.56 4.52 -7.05
CA PHE A 25 -7.45 5.10 -6.29
C PHE A 25 -7.49 6.64 -6.31
N ARG A 26 -7.59 7.23 -7.52
CA ARG A 26 -7.66 8.69 -7.68
C ARG A 26 -8.91 9.28 -7.04
N GLU A 27 -10.07 8.63 -7.15
CA GLU A 27 -11.30 9.10 -6.52
C GLU A 27 -11.16 9.10 -4.99
N VAL A 28 -10.74 7.97 -4.41
CA VAL A 28 -10.66 7.80 -2.96
C VAL A 28 -9.67 8.78 -2.34
N LEU A 29 -8.44 8.86 -2.89
CA LEU A 29 -7.45 9.81 -2.38
C LEU A 29 -7.85 11.25 -2.69
N GLY A 30 -8.49 11.52 -3.83
CA GLY A 30 -8.93 12.85 -4.22
C GLY A 30 -9.98 13.41 -3.26
N ARG A 31 -10.98 12.60 -2.88
CA ARG A 31 -11.97 12.97 -1.86
C ARG A 31 -11.32 13.33 -0.53
N ARG A 32 -10.32 12.54 -0.10
CA ARG A 32 -9.59 12.79 1.16
C ARG A 32 -8.73 14.04 1.09
N PHE A 33 -8.08 14.26 -0.04
CA PHE A 33 -7.26 15.45 -0.26
C PHE A 33 -8.11 16.73 -0.32
N VAL A 34 -9.28 16.71 -0.97
CA VAL A 34 -10.22 17.85 -0.96
C VAL A 34 -10.64 18.19 0.48
N ALA A 35 -10.96 17.19 1.30
CA ALA A 35 -11.29 17.43 2.71
C ALA A 35 -10.12 18.07 3.48
N LEU A 36 -8.88 17.68 3.16
CA LEU A 36 -7.67 18.28 3.74
C LEU A 36 -7.44 19.72 3.27
N GLN A 37 -7.62 20.01 1.98
CA GLN A 37 -7.52 21.37 1.43
C GLN A 37 -8.52 22.32 2.08
N GLU A 38 -9.77 21.87 2.25
CA GLU A 38 -10.82 22.65 2.92
C GLU A 38 -10.47 22.91 4.39
N ALA A 39 -9.82 21.96 5.07
CA ALA A 39 -9.43 22.09 6.47
C ALA A 39 -8.17 22.96 6.70
N ILE A 40 -7.20 22.93 5.78
CA ILE A 40 -5.89 23.57 5.97
C ILE A 40 -5.70 24.79 5.06
N SER A 41 -5.72 24.59 3.74
CA SER A 41 -5.57 25.67 2.77
C SER A 41 -6.00 25.25 1.36
N PRO A 42 -6.84 26.06 0.67
CA PRO A 42 -7.26 25.80 -0.71
C PRO A 42 -6.12 25.96 -1.73
N SER A 43 -4.95 26.44 -1.33
CA SER A 43 -3.79 26.64 -2.21
C SER A 43 -2.85 25.44 -2.28
N ILE A 44 -3.08 24.38 -1.50
CA ILE A 44 -2.23 23.19 -1.52
C ILE A 44 -2.47 22.49 -2.86
N ARG A 45 -1.41 22.20 -3.61
CA ARG A 45 -1.52 21.48 -4.89
C ARG A 45 -1.96 20.04 -4.66
N ASN A 46 -2.85 19.52 -5.51
CA ASN A 46 -3.27 18.12 -5.42
C ASN A 46 -2.13 17.20 -5.87
N PRO A 47 -1.61 16.31 -5.00
CA PRO A 47 -0.53 15.41 -5.37
C PRO A 47 -0.95 14.40 -6.45
N LEU A 48 -2.25 14.17 -6.61
CA LEU A 48 -2.79 13.31 -7.66
C LEU A 48 -2.67 13.91 -9.07
N ASP A 49 -2.47 15.23 -9.19
CA ASP A 49 -2.31 15.89 -10.49
C ASP A 49 -1.04 15.40 -11.23
N ASP A 50 -0.04 14.93 -10.47
CA ASP A 50 1.22 14.39 -10.99
C ASP A 50 1.28 12.85 -10.89
N THR A 51 0.20 12.18 -10.46
CA THR A 51 0.18 10.72 -10.30
C THR A 51 -0.23 10.02 -11.59
N GLU A 52 0.75 9.42 -12.26
CA GLU A 52 0.54 8.52 -13.38
C GLU A 52 0.55 7.06 -12.93
N ALA A 53 -0.29 6.25 -13.57
CA ALA A 53 -0.29 4.81 -13.34
C ALA A 53 0.73 4.19 -14.29
N ASP A 54 1.71 3.48 -13.77
CA ASP A 54 2.54 2.60 -14.58
C ASP A 54 1.81 1.27 -14.77
N VAL A 55 1.71 0.82 -16.01
CA VAL A 55 0.89 -0.34 -16.40
C VAL A 55 1.72 -1.27 -17.27
N GLU A 56 2.05 -2.43 -16.74
CA GLU A 56 2.77 -3.48 -17.46
C GLU A 56 1.81 -4.62 -17.82
N VAL A 57 1.61 -4.84 -19.11
CA VAL A 57 0.74 -5.92 -19.61
C VAL A 57 1.57 -7.20 -19.77
N GLY A 58 1.28 -8.20 -18.94
CA GLY A 58 1.84 -9.55 -19.04
C GLY A 58 0.92 -10.52 -19.78
N ASP A 59 1.35 -11.78 -19.88
CA ASP A 59 0.61 -12.82 -20.60
C ASP A 59 -0.69 -13.25 -19.89
N THR A 60 -0.73 -13.16 -18.56
CA THR A 60 -1.84 -13.67 -17.72
C THR A 60 -2.43 -12.65 -16.76
N SER A 61 -1.79 -11.49 -16.62
CA SER A 61 -2.19 -10.42 -15.70
C SER A 61 -1.63 -9.09 -16.18
N VAL A 62 -2.24 -8.02 -15.72
CA VAL A 62 -1.75 -6.65 -15.87
C VAL A 62 -1.26 -6.16 -14.52
N ARG A 63 -0.01 -5.72 -14.45
CA ARG A 63 0.54 -5.09 -13.26
C ARG A 63 0.30 -3.59 -13.32
N VAL A 64 -0.19 -3.05 -12.21
CA VAL A 64 -0.42 -1.62 -12.02
C VAL A 64 0.42 -1.15 -10.85
N THR A 65 1.22 -0.12 -11.08
CA THR A 65 1.95 0.59 -10.04
C THR A 65 1.48 2.03 -9.99
N LEU A 66 1.05 2.47 -8.81
CA LEU A 66 0.59 3.84 -8.55
C LEU A 66 1.36 4.38 -7.35
N LEU A 67 2.14 5.43 -7.55
CA LEU A 67 2.89 6.09 -6.49
C LEU A 67 2.44 7.55 -6.38
N VAL A 68 2.02 7.95 -5.19
CA VAL A 68 1.66 9.33 -4.89
C VAL A 68 2.40 9.81 -3.65
N ASP A 69 3.23 10.82 -3.84
CA ASP A 69 3.88 11.52 -2.75
C ASP A 69 2.93 12.56 -2.16
N GLY A 70 2.92 12.72 -0.84
CA GLY A 70 2.12 13.76 -0.20
C GLY A 70 0.63 13.42 -0.02
N ALA A 71 0.22 12.17 -0.21
CA ALA A 71 -1.12 11.68 0.14
C ALA A 71 -1.09 10.26 0.71
N VAL A 72 -1.83 10.05 1.80
CA VAL A 72 -1.99 8.75 2.46
C VAL A 72 -3.44 8.29 2.29
N ALA A 73 -3.64 7.04 1.86
CA ALA A 73 -4.98 6.46 1.74
C ALA A 73 -5.70 6.35 3.10
N ALA A 74 -4.94 6.32 4.21
CA ALA A 74 -5.39 6.30 5.60
C ALA A 74 -6.50 5.26 5.82
N HIS A 75 -6.14 4.01 5.55
CA HIS A 75 -6.99 2.82 5.67
C HIS A 75 -8.12 2.70 4.65
N ALA A 76 -8.11 3.50 3.57
CA ALA A 76 -9.08 3.37 2.49
C ALA A 76 -8.76 2.27 1.47
N ALA A 77 -7.77 1.40 1.76
CA ALA A 77 -7.36 0.32 0.87
C ALA A 77 -8.56 -0.55 0.42
N GLY A 78 -9.51 -0.85 1.31
CA GLY A 78 -10.74 -1.56 0.92
C GLY A 78 -11.55 -0.81 -0.15
N GLU A 79 -11.80 0.49 0.03
CA GLU A 79 -12.49 1.32 -0.97
C GLU A 79 -11.74 1.39 -2.30
N VAL A 80 -10.40 1.38 -2.27
CA VAL A 80 -9.56 1.38 -3.48
C VAL A 80 -9.70 0.06 -4.24
N PHE A 81 -9.79 -1.06 -3.52
CA PHE A 81 -9.66 -2.40 -4.10
C PHE A 81 -10.99 -3.12 -4.38
N ASP A 82 -12.09 -2.73 -3.72
CA ASP A 82 -13.39 -3.36 -3.90
C ASP A 82 -13.88 -3.27 -5.36
N GLY A 83 -14.40 -4.38 -5.89
CA GLY A 83 -14.97 -4.45 -7.24
C GLY A 83 -13.96 -4.31 -8.39
N VAL A 84 -12.65 -4.26 -8.13
CA VAL A 84 -11.62 -4.13 -9.18
C VAL A 84 -11.62 -5.35 -10.10
N GLY A 85 -11.82 -6.54 -9.56
CA GLY A 85 -11.72 -7.81 -10.27
C GLY A 85 -10.77 -8.79 -9.59
N ALA A 86 -10.67 -10.00 -10.13
CA ALA A 86 -9.75 -11.00 -9.59
C ALA A 86 -8.28 -10.55 -9.71
N GLY A 87 -7.51 -10.76 -8.65
CA GLY A 87 -6.11 -10.35 -8.60
C GLY A 87 -5.55 -10.32 -7.19
N ARG A 88 -4.44 -9.60 -7.03
CA ARG A 88 -3.78 -9.35 -5.76
C ARG A 88 -3.19 -7.95 -5.74
N ALA A 89 -3.07 -7.35 -4.57
CA ALA A 89 -2.45 -6.04 -4.42
C ALA A 89 -1.67 -5.90 -3.12
N VAL A 90 -0.70 -4.99 -3.14
CA VAL A 90 -0.03 -4.43 -1.97
C VAL A 90 -0.28 -2.93 -1.96
N MET A 91 -0.58 -2.38 -0.79
CA MET A 91 -0.57 -0.95 -0.52
C MET A 91 0.42 -0.65 0.60
N CYS A 92 1.35 0.26 0.32
CA CYS A 92 2.30 0.82 1.27
C CYS A 92 1.87 2.26 1.59
N GLU A 93 1.76 2.59 2.87
CA GLU A 93 1.36 3.90 3.38
C GLU A 93 2.48 4.42 4.28
N ASP A 94 3.12 5.52 3.92
CA ASP A 94 4.04 6.26 4.80
C ASP A 94 3.25 7.37 5.47
N GLY A 95 3.02 7.22 6.78
CA GLY A 95 2.30 8.16 7.63
C GLY A 95 3.19 9.19 8.30
N ASP A 96 4.44 9.37 7.86
CA ASP A 96 5.42 10.28 8.47
C ASP A 96 5.73 9.94 9.94
N GLU A 97 5.55 10.92 10.85
CA GLU A 97 5.68 10.79 12.31
C GLU A 97 4.75 9.73 12.93
N TRP A 98 3.78 9.21 12.17
CA TRP A 98 2.90 8.13 12.59
C TRP A 98 3.42 6.74 12.22
N GLY A 99 4.52 6.63 11.47
CA GLY A 99 5.11 5.38 11.03
C GLY A 99 4.58 4.87 9.69
N VAL A 100 4.80 3.59 9.41
CA VAL A 100 4.53 2.99 8.10
C VAL A 100 3.58 1.80 8.18
N THR A 101 2.74 1.62 7.16
CA THR A 101 1.87 0.45 7.02
C THR A 101 2.12 -0.23 5.68
N VAL A 102 2.16 -1.56 5.67
CA VAL A 102 1.93 -2.37 4.47
C VAL A 102 0.65 -3.17 4.63
N SER A 103 -0.12 -3.32 3.56
CA SER A 103 -1.25 -4.24 3.52
C SER A 103 -1.30 -4.99 2.21
N ALA A 104 -1.60 -6.28 2.27
CA ALA A 104 -1.73 -7.15 1.12
C ALA A 104 -3.15 -7.68 1.01
N TRP A 105 -3.66 -7.69 -0.22
CA TRP A 105 -5.07 -7.86 -0.53
C TRP A 105 -5.26 -8.93 -1.56
N GLN A 106 -6.17 -9.86 -1.28
CA GLN A 106 -6.74 -10.72 -2.29
C GLN A 106 -7.91 -9.98 -2.94
N LEU A 107 -7.86 -9.83 -4.25
CA LEU A 107 -8.90 -9.17 -5.03
C LEU A 107 -9.83 -10.21 -5.65
N THR A 108 -11.13 -9.97 -5.58
CA THR A 108 -12.15 -10.75 -6.27
C THR A 108 -13.05 -9.82 -7.09
N ALA A 109 -13.98 -10.39 -7.86
CA ALA A 109 -14.92 -9.59 -8.62
C ALA A 109 -15.86 -8.74 -7.74
N ASP A 110 -16.13 -9.19 -6.52
CA ASP A 110 -17.17 -8.61 -5.66
C ASP A 110 -16.60 -7.85 -4.45
N GLU A 111 -15.55 -8.38 -3.81
CA GLU A 111 -14.97 -7.84 -2.57
C GLU A 111 -13.45 -8.00 -2.55
N ALA A 112 -12.74 -7.02 -1.98
CA ALA A 112 -11.33 -7.14 -1.66
C ALA A 112 -11.14 -7.56 -0.19
N ARG A 113 -10.31 -8.58 0.04
CA ARG A 113 -10.00 -9.08 1.38
C ARG A 113 -8.56 -8.79 1.75
N CYS A 114 -8.36 -8.03 2.82
CA CYS A 114 -7.05 -7.85 3.43
C CYS A 114 -6.62 -9.18 4.08
N VAL A 115 -5.52 -9.76 3.61
CA VAL A 115 -4.99 -11.04 4.11
C VAL A 115 -3.78 -10.85 5.03
N TYR A 116 -3.10 -9.72 4.91
CA TYR A 116 -1.96 -9.35 5.74
C TYR A 116 -1.92 -7.82 5.88
N ARG A 117 -1.65 -7.33 7.09
CA ARG A 117 -1.45 -5.90 7.36
C ARG A 117 -0.48 -5.72 8.51
N ALA A 118 0.65 -5.10 8.26
CA ALA A 118 1.62 -4.76 9.30
C ALA A 118 1.74 -3.25 9.45
N TYR A 119 1.83 -2.78 10.70
CA TYR A 119 2.04 -1.38 11.04
C TYR A 119 3.26 -1.27 11.96
N ILE A 120 4.22 -0.44 11.60
CA ILE A 120 5.43 -0.17 12.37
C ILE A 120 5.43 1.32 12.76
N PRO A 121 5.31 1.66 14.05
CA PRO A 121 5.32 3.05 14.51
C PRO A 121 6.71 3.68 14.37
N ALA A 122 6.76 5.00 14.19
CA ALA A 122 7.97 5.79 14.29
C ALA A 122 8.48 5.83 15.76
N GLU A 123 9.79 6.05 15.95
CA GLU A 123 10.40 6.00 17.30
C GLU A 123 10.00 7.17 18.22
N ASP A 124 9.50 8.27 17.67
CA ASP A 124 9.20 9.51 18.40
C ASP A 124 7.90 9.48 19.21
N GLY A 125 7.19 8.35 19.22
CA GLY A 125 6.18 8.01 20.23
C GLY A 125 4.74 8.32 19.85
N SER A 126 4.49 8.83 18.64
CA SER A 126 3.16 8.89 18.04
C SER A 126 2.75 7.51 17.52
N VAL A 127 1.90 6.82 18.27
CA VAL A 127 1.33 5.54 17.82
C VAL A 127 -0.07 5.79 17.28
N ASP A 128 -0.30 5.41 16.02
CA ASP A 128 -1.64 5.32 15.46
C ASP A 128 -2.33 4.07 16.03
N THR A 129 -3.21 4.28 17.02
CA THR A 129 -3.92 3.20 17.69
C THR A 129 -4.89 2.46 16.76
N ASP A 130 -5.42 3.15 15.75
CA ASP A 130 -6.33 2.55 14.77
C ASP A 130 -5.56 1.66 13.80
N ALA A 131 -4.35 2.08 13.39
CA ALA A 131 -3.45 1.23 12.61
C ALA A 131 -3.04 -0.03 13.38
N VAL A 132 -2.65 0.10 14.65
CA VAL A 132 -2.32 -1.04 15.52
C VAL A 132 -3.48 -2.03 15.60
N ALA A 133 -4.71 -1.54 15.86
CA ALA A 133 -5.89 -2.39 16.03
C ALA A 133 -6.29 -3.17 14.76
N ARG A 134 -5.81 -2.74 13.58
CA ARG A 134 -6.09 -3.37 12.28
C ARG A 134 -4.99 -4.30 11.80
N THR A 135 -3.95 -4.52 12.61
CA THR A 135 -2.83 -5.40 12.26
C THR A 135 -3.31 -6.84 12.05
N ILE A 136 -2.89 -7.44 10.95
CA ILE A 136 -3.14 -8.84 10.57
C ILE A 136 -1.76 -9.45 10.26
N THR A 137 -1.05 -9.89 11.29
CA THR A 137 0.31 -10.44 11.21
C THR A 137 0.43 -11.76 11.96
N GLY A 138 1.57 -12.42 11.83
CA GLY A 138 1.87 -13.73 12.40
C GLY A 138 1.94 -14.82 11.34
N ILE A 139 2.26 -16.03 11.78
CA ILE A 139 2.56 -17.16 10.89
C ILE A 139 1.42 -17.44 9.89
N GLU A 140 0.18 -17.43 10.34
CA GLU A 140 -0.97 -17.75 9.49
C GLU A 140 -1.24 -16.67 8.42
N PRO A 141 -1.38 -15.37 8.76
CA PRO A 141 -1.45 -14.30 7.76
C PRO A 141 -0.24 -14.25 6.80
N ALA A 142 0.98 -14.41 7.31
CA ALA A 142 2.19 -14.45 6.50
C ALA A 142 2.18 -15.61 5.50
N THR A 143 1.72 -16.79 5.93
CA THR A 143 1.54 -17.96 5.04
C THR A 143 0.46 -17.74 4.00
N GLU A 144 -0.62 -17.06 4.36
CA GLU A 144 -1.72 -16.77 3.44
C GLU A 144 -1.31 -15.79 2.35
N VAL A 145 -0.66 -14.67 2.71
CA VAL A 145 -0.16 -13.72 1.72
C VAL A 145 0.99 -14.33 0.89
N ALA A 146 1.88 -15.13 1.48
CA ALA A 146 2.93 -15.79 0.72
C ALA A 146 2.36 -16.73 -0.36
N ARG A 147 1.27 -17.47 -0.05
CA ARG A 147 0.55 -18.27 -1.05
C ARG A 147 -0.09 -17.41 -2.14
N LEU A 148 -0.63 -16.24 -1.80
CA LEU A 148 -1.21 -15.31 -2.76
C LEU A 148 -0.13 -14.74 -3.72
N PHE A 149 1.08 -14.52 -3.22
CA PHE A 149 2.20 -14.00 -3.99
C PHE A 149 3.06 -15.08 -4.66
N ASP A 150 2.85 -16.36 -4.34
CA ASP A 150 3.65 -17.52 -4.76
C ASP A 150 5.11 -17.44 -4.31
N VAL A 151 5.30 -17.07 -3.03
CA VAL A 151 6.61 -16.85 -2.40
C VAL A 151 6.76 -17.68 -1.11
N ASP A 152 7.96 -17.68 -0.54
CA ASP A 152 8.26 -18.26 0.77
C ASP A 152 7.71 -17.36 1.90
N PRO A 153 6.96 -17.89 2.89
CA PRO A 153 6.49 -17.09 4.02
C PRO A 153 7.58 -16.71 5.04
N ASP A 154 8.70 -17.43 5.10
CA ASP A 154 9.72 -17.25 6.15
C ASP A 154 10.23 -15.79 6.28
N PRO A 155 10.48 -15.04 5.19
CA PRO A 155 10.87 -13.64 5.28
C PRO A 155 9.81 -12.74 5.95
N LEU A 156 8.51 -12.94 5.68
CA LEU A 156 7.44 -12.17 6.32
C LEU A 156 7.30 -12.54 7.80
N VAL A 157 7.41 -13.83 8.13
CA VAL A 157 7.41 -14.31 9.52
C VAL A 157 8.58 -13.71 10.30
N ALA A 158 9.75 -13.59 9.67
CA ALA A 158 10.92 -12.95 10.28
C ALA A 158 10.67 -11.46 10.54
N LEU A 159 10.06 -10.73 9.60
CA LEU A 159 9.72 -9.31 9.76
C LEU A 159 8.66 -9.08 10.84
N ASP A 160 7.68 -9.97 10.96
CA ASP A 160 6.68 -9.90 12.03
C ASP A 160 7.31 -10.11 13.42
N ALA A 161 8.34 -10.97 13.51
CA ALA A 161 9.05 -11.23 14.75
C ALA A 161 10.06 -10.13 15.11
N ASP A 162 10.72 -9.56 14.11
CA ASP A 162 11.70 -8.48 14.25
C ASP A 162 11.54 -7.44 13.12
N PRO A 163 10.79 -6.35 13.37
CA PRO A 163 10.58 -5.31 12.39
C PRO A 163 11.71 -4.25 12.36
N SER A 164 12.85 -4.47 13.02
CA SER A 164 13.96 -3.51 13.01
C SER A 164 14.41 -3.11 11.59
N PRO A 165 14.48 -4.01 10.58
CA PRO A 165 14.88 -3.63 9.23
C PRO A 165 13.95 -2.60 8.55
N ILE A 166 12.72 -2.48 9.04
CA ILE A 166 11.74 -1.48 8.57
C ILE A 166 11.85 -0.23 9.44
N ARG A 167 11.87 -0.41 10.77
CA ARG A 167 11.88 0.70 11.74
C ARG A 167 13.10 1.59 11.57
N ASP A 168 14.27 0.98 11.38
CA ASP A 168 15.55 1.69 11.26
C ASP A 168 15.62 2.56 9.97
N GLU A 169 14.70 2.33 9.04
CA GLU A 169 14.61 3.01 7.74
C GLU A 169 13.43 4.01 7.66
N ILE A 170 12.62 4.17 8.72
CA ILE A 170 11.55 5.19 8.74
C ILE A 170 12.17 6.59 8.61
N GLY A 171 11.57 7.43 7.78
CA GLY A 171 12.08 8.77 7.43
C GLY A 171 13.02 8.77 6.22
N PHE A 172 13.28 7.61 5.61
CA PHE A 172 13.91 7.51 4.30
C PHE A 172 12.87 7.13 3.25
N TYR A 173 12.91 7.82 2.10
CA TYR A 173 12.01 7.53 0.99
C TYR A 173 12.19 6.08 0.51
N ALA A 174 11.09 5.35 0.31
CA ALA A 174 11.02 3.96 -0.14
C ALA A 174 11.59 2.89 0.82
N SER A 175 12.75 3.15 1.43
CA SER A 175 13.51 2.21 2.24
C SER A 175 12.70 1.38 3.26
N PRO A 176 11.79 1.94 4.06
CA PRO A 176 11.08 1.15 5.08
C PRO A 176 10.16 0.09 4.46
N PHE A 177 9.80 0.21 3.18
CA PHE A 177 8.95 -0.75 2.49
C PHE A 177 9.72 -1.87 1.79
N LEU A 178 11.01 -1.66 1.49
CA LEU A 178 11.81 -2.62 0.74
C LEU A 178 11.85 -4.01 1.38
N PRO A 179 11.98 -4.18 2.71
CA PRO A 179 11.95 -5.51 3.32
C PRO A 179 10.67 -6.29 3.02
N TRP A 180 9.50 -5.63 3.09
CA TRP A 180 8.22 -6.26 2.76
C TRP A 180 8.06 -6.53 1.27
N LEU A 181 8.43 -5.57 0.42
CA LEU A 181 8.32 -5.72 -1.03
C LEU A 181 9.21 -6.87 -1.52
N HIS A 182 10.46 -6.96 -1.07
CA HIS A 182 11.34 -8.07 -1.41
C HIS A 182 10.80 -9.42 -0.90
N ALA A 183 10.19 -9.46 0.29
CA ALA A 183 9.56 -10.68 0.81
C ALA A 183 8.37 -11.15 -0.06
N LEU A 184 7.78 -10.27 -0.86
CA LEU A 184 6.68 -10.54 -1.79
C LEU A 184 7.12 -10.64 -3.25
N ASP A 185 8.43 -10.67 -3.52
CA ASP A 185 9.02 -10.61 -4.88
C ASP A 185 8.55 -9.39 -5.69
N LEU A 186 8.43 -8.25 -5.00
CA LEU A 186 8.08 -6.95 -5.56
C LEU A 186 9.28 -5.99 -5.46
N GLY A 187 9.35 -5.07 -6.42
CA GLY A 187 10.30 -3.96 -6.42
C GLY A 187 9.61 -2.64 -6.08
N TRP A 188 10.36 -1.70 -5.51
CA TRP A 188 9.94 -0.30 -5.50
C TRP A 188 10.04 0.26 -6.93
N PRO A 189 9.08 1.06 -7.42
CA PRO A 189 9.16 1.65 -8.75
C PRO A 189 10.40 2.55 -8.89
N GLU A 190 11.15 2.41 -9.98
CA GLU A 190 12.24 3.33 -10.30
C GLU A 190 11.65 4.72 -10.64
N PRO A 191 12.30 5.82 -10.20
CA PRO A 191 11.87 7.19 -10.51
C PRO A 191 12.14 7.62 -11.96
#